data_AF-A0AAD9PMI3-F1
#
_entry.id   AF-A0AAD9PMI3-F1
#
_cell.length_a   1.000
_cell.length_b   1.000
_cell.length_c   1.000
_cell.angle_alpha   90.00
_cell.angle_beta   90.00
_cell.angle_gamma   90.00
#
_symmetry.space_group_name_H-M   'P 1'
#
loop_
_entity.id
_entity.type
_entity.pdbx_description
1 polymer ?
#
loop_
_entity_poly.entity_id
_entity_poly.type
_entity_poly.pdbx_seq_one_letter_code
_entity_poly.pdbx_strand_id
1 'polypeptide(L)'
;MIGCHRILSHKPSPILFRCATLQCQYIAHVKAHKIKGLPFEKTRAPKTQWYRRAEAAFLAERAKIPEGYVGRWNVEDLSKLDPKIAQALSLKCANGREIRRARTLILMRHLQRQPFDTGSTPVQLACISEKILNLRAHLIRHPKDNCRKRAMSILLSRRHKLMKRLYNEDQVLYQHVCKVLKIKCVLFSIPDTRNRSKAINTIGVDGDICKFLIRQKLWWGRFRPRPIKLASGKKIAYTRHPIDAPPDDLNRILKMKALLSTEVYKIPDDVTLTVKSRVVTVKGQYGELTRAFTHLPVDIRLSKDRKSIVISQWFGSRASIAAIRTCKTHIKNMVTGVMKQFQYKMRLVHAHFPINSNISDDGKVIEIRNFLGEKRVRVVKALPGVKILKSESVKDEIILTGLDLENVSRSCALIHQSSLVRNKDIRQFLDGIYVSEKGLVVEDA
;
A
#
# COMPACT_ATOMS: atom_id res chain seq x y z
N MET A 1 63.04 -40.34 -8.13
CA MET A 1 63.89 -40.47 -6.93
C MET A 1 64.08 -39.08 -6.35
N ILE A 2 63.75 -38.91 -5.05
CA ILE A 2 64.35 -37.98 -4.06
C ILE A 2 64.32 -36.48 -4.46
N GLY A 3 63.63 -35.54 -3.81
CA GLY A 3 63.41 -35.32 -2.37
C GLY A 3 64.37 -34.26 -1.81
N CYS A 4 63.85 -33.30 -1.01
CA CYS A 4 64.57 -32.31 -0.18
C CYS A 4 65.12 -31.04 -0.89
N HIS A 5 65.14 -29.80 -0.36
CA HIS A 5 65.08 -29.21 1.00
C HIS A 5 64.36 -27.82 0.95
N ARG A 6 63.52 -27.42 1.91
CA ARG A 6 63.74 -26.88 3.27
C ARG A 6 64.11 -25.37 3.35
N ILE A 7 63.10 -24.56 3.67
CA ILE A 7 63.00 -23.45 4.64
C ILE A 7 64.26 -22.59 4.93
N LEU A 8 64.21 -21.27 4.72
CA LEU A 8 64.17 -20.22 5.79
C LEU A 8 64.52 -18.80 5.29
N SER A 9 63.65 -17.87 5.71
CA SER A 9 63.91 -16.50 6.15
C SER A 9 64.83 -15.57 5.34
N HIS A 10 64.26 -14.51 4.80
CA HIS A 10 64.84 -13.17 4.94
C HIS A 10 63.73 -12.09 4.85
N LYS A 11 63.58 -11.30 5.92
CA LYS A 11 62.93 -9.99 5.85
C LYS A 11 63.84 -9.05 5.05
N PRO A 12 63.25 -8.16 4.25
CA PRO A 12 63.75 -6.80 4.24
C PRO A 12 62.62 -5.76 4.31
N SER A 13 62.86 -4.72 5.09
CA SER A 13 62.22 -3.41 4.99
C SER A 13 63.35 -2.38 4.97
N PRO A 14 63.18 -1.15 4.43
CA PRO A 14 62.21 -0.66 3.47
C PRO A 14 62.89 0.05 2.27
N ILE A 15 62.25 0.08 1.10
CA ILE A 15 62.65 1.00 0.01
C ILE A 15 61.53 2.00 -0.17
N LEU A 16 61.84 3.27 0.11
CA LEU A 16 61.01 4.41 -0.23
C LEU A 16 60.90 4.52 -1.76
N PHE A 17 59.68 4.41 -2.29
CA PHE A 17 59.32 4.97 -3.58
C PHE A 17 58.23 6.02 -3.39
N ARG A 18 58.47 7.20 -3.96
CA ARG A 18 57.56 8.33 -4.01
C ARG A 18 56.36 8.07 -4.92
N CYS A 19 55.29 8.78 -4.58
CA CYS A 19 54.21 9.25 -5.46
C CYS A 19 53.13 8.23 -5.87
N ALA A 20 52.02 8.23 -5.12
CA ALA A 20 50.69 8.07 -5.68
C ALA A 20 49.70 8.82 -4.78
N THR A 21 49.02 9.79 -5.36
CA THR A 21 47.83 10.46 -4.84
C THR A 21 46.75 9.43 -4.50
N LEU A 22 46.75 8.93 -3.27
CA LEU A 22 45.72 8.02 -2.78
C LEU A 22 44.61 8.83 -2.10
N GLN A 23 43.51 8.93 -2.85
CA GLN A 23 42.13 9.16 -2.43
C GLN A 23 41.94 9.17 -0.91
N CYS A 24 41.51 10.30 -0.37
CA CYS A 24 40.85 10.33 0.93
C CYS A 24 39.63 9.40 0.84
N GLN A 25 39.77 8.18 1.34
CA GLN A 25 38.63 7.32 1.63
C GLN A 25 37.81 8.04 2.69
N TYR A 26 36.73 8.69 2.27
CA TYR A 26 35.66 9.03 3.18
C TYR A 26 35.14 7.70 3.74
N ILE A 27 35.64 7.30 4.91
CA ILE A 27 35.01 6.29 5.73
C ILE A 27 33.61 6.83 5.98
N ALA A 28 32.62 6.24 5.32
CA ALA A 28 31.23 6.57 5.55
C ALA A 28 30.97 6.26 7.03
N HIS A 29 30.91 7.30 7.87
CA HIS A 29 30.33 7.17 9.18
C HIS A 29 28.85 6.85 8.95
N VAL A 30 28.53 5.55 8.94
CA VAL A 30 27.16 5.08 9.13
C VAL A 30 26.69 5.81 10.38
N LYS A 31 25.65 6.65 10.26
CA LYS A 31 25.02 7.29 11.41
C LYS A 31 24.61 6.18 12.38
N ALA A 32 25.48 5.88 13.34
CA ALA A 32 25.16 5.02 14.46
C ALA A 32 24.16 5.82 15.27
N HIS A 33 22.87 5.55 15.05
CA HIS A 33 21.87 5.93 16.03
C HIS A 33 22.28 5.26 17.33
N LYS A 34 22.96 5.99 18.24
CA LYS A 34 23.12 5.59 19.63
C LYS A 34 21.71 5.45 20.16
N ILE A 35 21.20 4.23 20.19
CA ILE A 35 19.98 3.87 20.91
C ILE A 35 20.33 4.02 22.39
N LYS A 36 20.25 5.26 22.91
CA LYS A 36 20.28 5.51 24.35
C LYS A 36 18.94 5.02 24.91
N GLY A 37 18.89 3.74 25.23
CA GLY A 37 17.75 3.10 25.86
C GLY A 37 18.04 1.61 25.94
N LEU A 38 17.82 1.02 27.13
CA LEU A 38 17.97 -0.42 27.34
C LEU A 38 17.36 -1.20 26.16
N PRO A 39 18.09 -2.14 25.55
CA PRO A 39 17.57 -2.92 24.45
C PRO A 39 16.29 -3.63 24.92
N PHE A 40 15.17 -3.38 24.24
CA PHE A 40 13.91 -4.05 24.56
C PHE A 40 14.11 -5.55 24.39
N GLU A 41 13.89 -6.30 25.46
CA GLU A 41 13.93 -7.75 25.40
C GLU A 41 12.76 -8.24 24.53
N LYS A 42 13.09 -8.95 23.44
CA LYS A 42 12.09 -9.51 22.51
C LYS A 42 11.65 -10.87 23.04
N THR A 43 10.62 -10.88 23.85
CA THR A 43 10.04 -12.10 24.40
C THR A 43 8.75 -12.49 23.67
N ARG A 44 8.34 -13.76 23.78
CA ARG A 44 6.99 -14.18 23.37
C ARG A 44 6.00 -13.70 24.43
N ALA A 45 4.86 -13.15 24.00
CA ALA A 45 3.81 -12.75 24.93
C ALA A 45 3.30 -13.97 25.70
N PRO A 46 3.23 -13.92 27.05
CA PRO A 46 2.56 -14.96 27.81
C PRO A 46 1.06 -14.99 27.47
N LYS A 47 0.44 -16.17 27.57
CA LYS A 47 -1.01 -16.30 27.39
C LYS A 47 -1.73 -15.54 28.51
N THR A 48 -2.63 -14.63 28.12
CA THR A 48 -3.50 -13.87 29.05
C THR A 48 -4.45 -14.81 29.79
N GLN A 49 -4.96 -14.37 30.95
CA GLN A 49 -5.91 -15.17 31.73
C GLN A 49 -7.19 -15.44 30.95
N TRP A 50 -7.67 -14.45 30.19
CA TRP A 50 -8.79 -14.61 29.25
C TRP A 50 -8.51 -15.69 28.20
N TYR A 51 -7.33 -15.65 27.56
CA TYR A 51 -6.97 -16.63 26.54
C TYR A 51 -6.91 -18.06 27.10
N ARG A 52 -6.39 -18.24 28.32
CA ARG A 52 -6.37 -19.55 29.00
C ARG A 52 -7.78 -20.06 29.29
N ARG A 53 -8.69 -19.19 29.75
CA ARG A 53 -10.11 -19.52 29.98
C ARG A 53 -10.80 -19.90 28.68
N ALA A 54 -10.59 -19.13 27.61
CA ALA A 54 -11.14 -19.42 26.28
C ALA A 54 -10.60 -20.73 25.68
N GLU A 55 -9.30 -21.01 25.86
CA GLU A 55 -8.67 -22.26 25.43
C GLU A 55 -9.20 -23.47 26.20
N ALA A 56 -9.36 -23.35 27.53
CA ALA A 56 -9.95 -24.39 28.36
C ALA A 56 -11.43 -24.64 28.01
N ALA A 57 -12.22 -23.58 27.80
CA ALA A 57 -13.61 -23.67 27.36
C ALA A 57 -13.71 -24.38 25.99
N PHE A 58 -12.85 -24.02 25.04
CA PHE A 58 -12.80 -24.66 23.73
C PHE A 58 -12.43 -26.14 23.79
N LEU A 59 -11.43 -26.51 24.61
CA LEU A 59 -11.05 -27.91 24.78
C LEU A 59 -12.16 -28.72 25.47
N ALA A 60 -12.86 -28.14 26.44
CA ALA A 60 -14.01 -28.76 27.10
C ALA A 60 -15.21 -28.92 26.14
N GLU A 61 -15.49 -27.93 25.30
CA GLU A 61 -16.50 -28.02 24.24
C GLU A 61 -16.14 -29.10 23.20
N ARG A 62 -14.87 -29.17 22.80
CA ARG A 62 -14.37 -30.18 21.87
C ARG A 62 -14.40 -31.60 22.45
N ALA A 63 -14.17 -31.75 23.75
CA ALA A 63 -14.29 -33.04 24.42
C ALA A 63 -15.74 -33.54 24.47
N LYS A 64 -16.71 -32.63 24.60
CA LYS A 64 -18.14 -32.95 24.56
C LYS A 64 -18.62 -33.31 23.14
N ILE A 65 -18.05 -32.69 22.11
CA ILE A 65 -18.45 -32.88 20.71
C ILE A 65 -17.25 -33.33 19.88
N PRO A 66 -16.99 -34.66 19.81
CA PRO A 66 -15.87 -35.22 19.09
C PRO A 66 -15.95 -34.97 17.56
N GLU A 67 -17.16 -34.77 17.03
CA GLU A 67 -17.41 -34.35 15.64
C GLU A 67 -17.80 -32.86 15.61
N GLY A 68 -16.76 -32.02 15.72
CA GLY A 68 -16.77 -30.57 15.95
C GLY A 68 -17.92 -29.72 15.37
N TYR A 69 -18.33 -28.72 16.18
CA TYR A 69 -19.22 -27.63 15.79
C TYR A 69 -18.86 -27.00 14.46
N VAL A 70 -19.83 -26.72 13.58
CA VAL A 70 -19.62 -25.94 12.35
C VAL A 70 -19.76 -24.43 12.64
N GLY A 71 -19.00 -23.59 11.94
CA GLY A 71 -19.14 -22.15 12.06
C GLY A 71 -20.38 -21.80 11.27
N ARG A 72 -21.45 -21.48 11.99
CA ARG A 72 -22.86 -21.42 11.56
C ARG A 72 -23.49 -22.83 11.43
N TRP A 73 -24.31 -23.14 12.43
CA TRP A 73 -25.27 -24.23 12.58
C TRP A 73 -24.71 -25.66 12.47
N ASN A 74 -24.93 -26.48 13.51
CA ASN A 74 -24.67 -27.93 13.47
C ASN A 74 -25.78 -28.67 12.71
N VAL A 75 -25.51 -29.89 12.25
CA VAL A 75 -26.55 -30.78 11.70
C VAL A 75 -27.69 -30.99 12.70
N GLU A 76 -27.35 -31.07 13.99
CA GLU A 76 -28.29 -31.17 15.12
C GLU A 76 -29.06 -29.87 15.41
N ASP A 77 -28.52 -28.71 15.02
CA ASP A 77 -29.25 -27.44 15.09
C ASP A 77 -30.19 -27.29 13.89
N LEU A 78 -29.81 -27.83 12.72
CA LEU A 78 -30.65 -27.89 11.52
C LEU A 78 -31.85 -28.83 11.71
N SER A 79 -31.73 -29.90 12.50
CA SER A 79 -32.84 -30.83 12.76
C SER A 79 -33.92 -30.22 13.66
N LYS A 80 -33.60 -29.16 14.40
CA LYS A 80 -34.55 -28.42 15.25
C LYS A 80 -35.29 -27.30 14.50
N LEU A 81 -34.84 -26.97 13.28
CA LEU A 81 -35.46 -25.97 12.42
C LEU A 81 -36.58 -26.61 11.59
N ASP A 82 -37.56 -25.79 11.20
CA ASP A 82 -38.61 -26.19 10.25
C ASP A 82 -37.97 -26.83 9.00
N PRO A 83 -38.45 -28.00 8.54
CA PRO A 83 -37.86 -28.74 7.42
C PRO A 83 -37.63 -27.89 6.16
N LYS A 84 -38.48 -26.89 5.88
CA LYS A 84 -38.27 -25.97 4.74
C LYS A 84 -37.04 -25.07 4.93
N ILE A 85 -36.83 -24.57 6.15
CA ILE A 85 -35.69 -23.71 6.50
C ILE A 85 -34.41 -24.56 6.58
N ALA A 86 -34.48 -25.76 7.14
CA ALA A 86 -33.37 -26.71 7.17
C ALA A 86 -32.91 -27.11 5.75
N GLN A 87 -33.86 -27.30 4.82
CA GLN A 87 -33.54 -27.58 3.40
C GLN A 87 -32.86 -26.39 2.72
N ALA A 88 -33.32 -25.16 2.96
CA ALA A 88 -32.71 -23.94 2.42
C ALA A 88 -31.29 -23.69 2.95
N LEU A 89 -31.03 -24.05 4.21
CA LEU A 89 -29.71 -23.94 4.85
C LEU A 89 -28.79 -25.14 4.58
N SER A 90 -29.29 -26.18 3.91
CA SER A 90 -28.50 -27.37 3.62
C SER A 90 -27.41 -27.10 2.57
N LEU A 91 -26.28 -27.80 2.68
CA LEU A 91 -25.19 -27.73 1.68
C LEU A 91 -25.60 -28.25 0.29
N LYS A 92 -26.80 -28.85 0.15
CA LYS A 92 -27.35 -29.31 -1.14
C LYS A 92 -27.65 -28.14 -2.09
N CYS A 93 -28.04 -26.98 -1.54
CA CYS A 93 -28.38 -25.78 -2.30
C CYS A 93 -27.20 -24.78 -2.38
N ALA A 94 -26.06 -25.11 -1.79
CA ALA A 94 -24.93 -24.19 -1.64
C ALA A 94 -24.11 -24.03 -2.92
N ASN A 95 -23.55 -22.83 -3.14
CA ASN A 95 -22.65 -22.58 -4.25
C ASN A 95 -21.31 -23.32 -4.03
N GLY A 96 -20.59 -23.69 -5.09
CA GLY A 96 -19.28 -24.35 -5.02
C GLY A 96 -18.25 -23.61 -4.15
N ARG A 97 -18.35 -22.28 -4.02
CA ARG A 97 -17.53 -21.50 -3.08
C ARG A 97 -17.85 -21.80 -1.61
N GLU A 98 -19.13 -21.93 -1.28
CA GLU A 98 -19.62 -22.20 0.07
C GLU A 98 -19.31 -23.63 0.48
N ILE A 99 -19.53 -24.60 -0.42
CA ILE A 99 -19.14 -26.01 -0.22
C ILE A 99 -17.63 -26.10 0.09
N ARG A 100 -16.80 -25.36 -0.66
CA ARG A 100 -15.34 -25.31 -0.43
C ARG A 100 -15.00 -24.76 0.96
N ARG A 101 -15.65 -23.67 1.34
CA ARG A 101 -15.45 -23.03 2.64
C ARG A 101 -15.85 -23.96 3.78
N ALA A 102 -16.99 -24.64 3.65
CA ALA A 102 -17.47 -25.63 4.62
C ALA A 102 -16.49 -26.80 4.76
N ARG A 103 -16.06 -27.41 3.66
CA ARG A 103 -15.05 -28.50 3.66
C ARG A 103 -13.73 -28.09 4.30
N THR A 104 -13.26 -26.89 3.97
CA THR A 104 -12.02 -26.34 4.55
C THR A 104 -12.18 -26.20 6.06
N LEU A 105 -13.30 -25.64 6.53
CA LEU A 105 -13.56 -25.43 7.95
C LEU A 105 -13.67 -26.74 8.74
N ILE A 106 -14.33 -27.76 8.19
CA ILE A 106 -14.44 -29.10 8.82
C ILE A 106 -13.02 -29.66 9.04
N LEU A 107 -12.19 -29.67 7.99
CA LEU A 107 -10.81 -30.17 8.07
C LEU A 107 -9.93 -29.35 9.02
N MET A 108 -10.10 -28.01 9.02
CA MET A 108 -9.37 -27.14 9.96
C MET A 108 -9.70 -27.51 11.40
N ARG A 109 -10.97 -27.72 11.74
CA ARG A 109 -11.38 -28.00 13.12
C ARG A 109 -10.81 -29.31 13.65
N HIS A 110 -10.84 -30.38 12.86
CA HIS A 110 -10.23 -31.65 13.28
C HIS A 110 -8.74 -31.49 13.63
N LEU A 111 -8.02 -30.62 12.91
CA LEU A 111 -6.58 -30.45 13.05
C LEU A 111 -6.15 -29.25 13.91
N GLN A 112 -7.10 -28.41 14.35
CA GLN A 112 -6.84 -27.25 15.21
C GLN A 112 -6.38 -27.68 16.59
N ARG A 113 -5.30 -27.04 17.08
CA ARG A 113 -4.83 -27.23 18.47
C ARG A 113 -5.47 -26.24 19.45
N GLN A 114 -5.93 -25.08 18.97
CA GLN A 114 -6.45 -23.96 19.77
C GLN A 114 -7.67 -23.30 19.09
N PRO A 115 -8.54 -22.58 19.83
CA PRO A 115 -9.82 -22.06 19.33
C PRO A 115 -9.75 -21.11 18.12
N PHE A 116 -8.60 -20.52 17.85
CA PHE A 116 -8.38 -19.58 16.73
C PHE A 116 -7.15 -19.94 15.89
N ASP A 117 -6.73 -21.20 15.98
CA ASP A 117 -5.55 -21.68 15.26
C ASP A 117 -5.85 -21.78 13.76
N THR A 118 -5.38 -20.79 13.02
CA THR A 118 -5.46 -20.75 11.55
C THR A 118 -4.09 -20.97 10.91
N GLY A 119 -3.03 -20.98 11.71
CA GLY A 119 -1.66 -20.84 11.26
C GLY A 119 -0.76 -22.03 11.58
N SER A 120 -1.21 -23.00 12.37
CA SER A 120 -0.41 -24.19 12.64
C SER A 120 -0.15 -25.01 11.37
N THR A 121 0.98 -25.71 11.37
CA THR A 121 1.44 -26.57 10.28
C THR A 121 0.36 -27.58 9.84
N PRO A 122 -0.35 -28.27 10.76
CA PRO A 122 -1.45 -29.18 10.44
C PRO A 122 -2.65 -28.50 9.76
N VAL A 123 -3.10 -27.36 10.29
CA VAL A 123 -4.26 -26.61 9.77
C VAL A 123 -3.97 -26.05 8.38
N GLN A 124 -2.76 -25.52 8.17
CA GLN A 124 -2.32 -25.06 6.84
C GLN A 124 -2.27 -26.21 5.83
N LEU A 125 -1.82 -27.39 6.25
CA LEU A 125 -1.75 -28.59 5.41
C LEU A 125 -3.15 -29.06 5.01
N ALA A 126 -4.13 -28.97 5.91
CA ALA A 126 -5.55 -29.19 5.63
C ALA A 126 -6.08 -28.24 4.55
N CYS A 127 -5.86 -26.94 4.74
CA CYS A 127 -6.33 -25.89 3.83
C CYS A 127 -5.72 -26.01 2.42
N ILE A 128 -4.43 -26.31 2.33
CA ILE A 128 -3.75 -26.50 1.05
C ILE A 128 -4.23 -27.77 0.35
N SER A 129 -4.46 -28.84 1.11
CA SER A 129 -4.92 -30.11 0.57
C SER A 129 -6.33 -30.00 -0.03
N GLU A 130 -7.24 -29.29 0.64
CA GLU A 130 -8.57 -28.96 0.10
C GLU A 130 -8.46 -28.21 -1.23
N LYS A 131 -7.62 -27.17 -1.29
CA LYS A 131 -7.40 -26.39 -2.51
C LYS A 131 -6.86 -27.24 -3.66
N ILE A 132 -5.95 -28.17 -3.37
CA ILE A 132 -5.40 -29.11 -4.37
C ILE A 132 -6.50 -30.04 -4.90
N LEU A 133 -7.35 -30.59 -4.02
CA LEU A 133 -8.45 -31.46 -4.44
C LEU A 133 -9.45 -30.73 -5.33
N ASN A 134 -9.80 -29.49 -4.97
CA ASN A 134 -10.68 -28.66 -5.77
C ASN A 134 -10.06 -28.29 -7.13
N LEU A 135 -8.76 -27.96 -7.18
CA LEU A 135 -8.06 -27.71 -8.45
C LEU A 135 -7.97 -28.97 -9.31
N ARG A 136 -7.72 -30.13 -8.69
CA ARG A 136 -7.72 -31.44 -9.38
C ARG A 136 -9.08 -31.71 -10.03
N ALA A 137 -10.18 -31.54 -9.30
CA ALA A 137 -11.52 -31.74 -9.83
C ALA A 137 -11.82 -30.81 -11.02
N HIS A 138 -11.36 -29.56 -10.97
CA HIS A 138 -11.48 -28.62 -12.08
C HIS A 138 -10.62 -29.03 -13.29
N LEU A 139 -9.38 -29.46 -13.07
CA LEU A 139 -8.46 -29.89 -14.14
C LEU A 139 -8.90 -31.18 -14.84
N ILE A 140 -9.62 -32.07 -14.15
CA ILE A 140 -10.23 -33.26 -14.77
C ILE A 140 -11.29 -32.83 -15.81
N ARG A 141 -12.09 -31.81 -15.49
CA ARG A 141 -13.09 -31.27 -16.43
C ARG A 141 -12.46 -30.40 -17.52
N HIS A 142 -11.37 -29.71 -17.20
CA HIS A 142 -10.68 -28.77 -18.09
C HIS A 142 -9.19 -29.10 -18.21
N PRO A 143 -8.84 -30.15 -18.97
CA PRO A 143 -7.46 -30.65 -19.04
C PRO A 143 -6.50 -29.68 -19.73
N LYS A 144 -6.98 -28.68 -20.49
CA LYS A 144 -6.14 -27.72 -21.23
C LYS A 144 -5.78 -26.44 -20.44
N ASP A 145 -6.30 -26.24 -19.23
CA ASP A 145 -6.01 -25.02 -18.43
C ASP A 145 -4.62 -25.08 -17.76
N ASN A 146 -3.60 -24.59 -18.48
CA ASN A 146 -2.20 -24.61 -18.04
C ASN A 146 -1.92 -23.66 -16.86
N CYS A 147 -2.66 -22.56 -16.74
CA CYS A 147 -2.54 -21.63 -15.62
C CYS A 147 -2.93 -22.31 -14.29
N ARG A 148 -4.00 -23.12 -14.30
CA ARG A 148 -4.45 -23.88 -13.13
C ARG A 148 -3.53 -25.05 -12.80
N LYS A 149 -2.94 -25.72 -13.80
CA LYS A 149 -1.90 -26.74 -13.57
C LYS A 149 -0.67 -26.15 -12.86
N ARG A 150 -0.20 -24.98 -13.29
CA ARG A 150 0.91 -24.26 -12.65
C ARG A 150 0.58 -23.91 -11.19
N ALA A 151 -0.62 -23.38 -10.94
CA ALA A 151 -1.09 -23.08 -9.59
C ALA A 151 -1.15 -24.33 -8.69
N MET A 152 -1.60 -25.47 -9.23
CA MET A 152 -1.63 -26.75 -8.51
C MET A 152 -0.22 -27.24 -8.17
N SER A 153 0.74 -27.15 -9.10
CA SER A 153 2.14 -27.52 -8.86
C SER A 153 2.79 -26.70 -7.74
N ILE A 154 2.54 -25.38 -7.70
CA ILE A 154 3.00 -24.50 -6.62
C ILE A 154 2.41 -24.93 -5.27
N LEU A 155 1.13 -25.29 -5.23
CA LEU A 155 0.47 -25.75 -4.01
C LEU A 155 0.98 -27.12 -3.54
N LEU A 156 1.27 -28.05 -4.47
CA LEU A 156 1.90 -29.33 -4.15
C LEU A 156 3.28 -29.14 -3.51
N SER A 157 4.10 -28.26 -4.09
CA SER A 157 5.41 -27.90 -3.54
C SER A 157 5.29 -27.25 -2.15
N ARG A 158 4.31 -26.36 -1.94
CA ARG A 158 4.05 -25.77 -0.62
C ARG A 158 3.59 -26.81 0.40
N ARG A 159 2.70 -27.73 -0.02
CA ARG A 159 2.22 -28.85 0.83
C ARG A 159 3.38 -29.74 1.25
N HIS A 160 4.27 -30.11 0.33
CA HIS A 160 5.45 -30.93 0.61
C HIS A 160 6.39 -30.26 1.64
N LYS A 161 6.63 -28.94 1.52
CA LYS A 161 7.42 -28.19 2.51
C LYS A 161 6.77 -28.19 3.90
N LEU A 162 5.46 -28.07 3.99
CA LEU A 162 4.73 -28.15 5.26
C LEU A 162 4.75 -29.56 5.85
N MET A 163 4.59 -30.59 5.01
CA MET A 163 4.72 -31.99 5.41
C MET A 163 6.10 -32.27 5.99
N LYS A 164 7.17 -31.82 5.31
CA LYS A 164 8.54 -31.96 5.79
C LYS A 164 8.76 -31.24 7.12
N ARG A 165 8.22 -30.02 7.26
CA ARG A 165 8.30 -29.27 8.52
C ARG A 165 7.59 -30.03 9.64
N LEU A 166 6.38 -30.51 9.40
CA LEU A 166 5.61 -31.23 10.41
C LEU A 166 6.27 -32.55 10.80
N TYR A 167 6.84 -33.28 9.83
CA TYR A 167 7.60 -34.51 10.09
C TYR A 167 8.82 -34.27 10.99
N ASN A 168 9.54 -33.16 10.76
CA ASN A 168 10.70 -32.79 11.57
C ASN A 168 10.32 -32.29 12.97
N GLU A 169 9.13 -31.69 13.13
CA GLU A 169 8.64 -31.18 14.40
C GLU A 169 8.03 -32.29 15.27
N ASP A 170 7.14 -33.11 14.70
CA ASP A 170 6.34 -34.09 15.43
C ASP A 170 5.84 -35.21 14.49
N GLN A 171 6.50 -36.37 14.57
CA GLN A 171 6.26 -37.51 13.68
C GLN A 171 4.89 -38.17 13.92
N VAL A 172 4.45 -38.26 15.19
CA VAL A 172 3.17 -38.89 15.54
C VAL A 172 2.01 -38.06 14.98
N LEU A 173 2.09 -36.74 15.16
CA LEU A 173 1.07 -35.84 14.66
C LEU A 173 1.06 -35.77 13.12
N TYR A 174 2.22 -35.88 12.47
CA TYR A 174 2.30 -36.02 11.02
C TYR A 174 1.56 -37.27 10.50
N GLN A 175 1.76 -38.42 11.14
CA GLN A 175 1.06 -39.66 10.76
C GLN A 175 -0.45 -39.52 10.94
N HIS A 176 -0.89 -38.95 12.06
CA HIS A 176 -2.31 -38.67 12.32
C HIS A 176 -2.92 -37.74 11.24
N VAL A 177 -2.24 -36.63 10.92
CA VAL A 177 -2.69 -35.68 9.90
C VAL A 177 -2.78 -36.34 8.51
N CYS A 178 -1.81 -37.17 8.15
CA CYS A 178 -1.84 -37.91 6.88
C CYS A 178 -3.00 -38.90 6.82
N LYS A 179 -3.30 -39.59 7.94
CA LYS A 179 -4.45 -40.48 8.06
C LYS A 179 -5.78 -39.72 7.90
N VAL A 180 -5.94 -38.60 8.62
CA VAL A 180 -7.15 -37.76 8.56
C VAL A 180 -7.38 -37.19 7.14
N LEU A 181 -6.33 -36.70 6.50
CA LEU A 181 -6.42 -36.10 5.16
C LEU A 181 -6.37 -37.13 4.02
N LYS A 182 -6.19 -38.42 4.34
CA LYS A 182 -6.03 -39.52 3.37
C LYS A 182 -4.91 -39.24 2.36
N ILE A 183 -3.78 -38.75 2.85
CA ILE A 183 -2.58 -38.45 2.05
C ILE A 183 -1.55 -39.55 2.30
N LYS A 184 -0.89 -40.03 1.23
CA LYS A 184 0.21 -40.98 1.36
C LYS A 184 1.33 -40.38 2.22
N CYS A 185 1.69 -41.08 3.30
CA CYS A 185 2.84 -40.71 4.12
C CYS A 185 4.12 -40.79 3.28
N VAL A 186 4.83 -39.68 3.18
CA VAL A 186 6.17 -39.63 2.59
C VAL A 186 7.17 -39.75 3.74
N LEU A 187 8.11 -40.70 3.62
CA LEU A 187 9.29 -40.75 4.47
C LEU A 187 10.26 -39.70 3.97
N PHE A 188 10.57 -38.71 4.81
CA PHE A 188 11.59 -37.72 4.48
C PHE A 188 12.93 -38.25 5.01
N SER A 189 13.95 -38.29 4.14
CA SER A 189 15.32 -38.52 4.60
C SER A 189 15.66 -37.46 5.66
N ILE A 190 15.92 -37.89 6.88
CA ILE A 190 16.47 -37.02 7.92
C ILE A 190 17.88 -36.68 7.43
N PRO A 191 18.20 -35.41 7.10
CA PRO A 191 19.60 -35.08 6.84
C PRO A 191 20.32 -35.28 8.17
N ASP A 192 21.26 -36.22 8.20
CA ASP A 192 22.05 -36.56 9.39
C ASP A 192 22.41 -35.31 10.20
N THR A 193 22.08 -35.37 11.47
CA THR A 193 22.45 -34.39 12.48
C THR A 193 23.96 -34.44 12.68
N ARG A 194 24.72 -33.66 11.89
CA ARG A 194 26.08 -33.12 12.20
C ARG A 194 26.66 -32.45 10.95
N ASN A 195 26.33 -31.19 10.67
CA ASN A 195 27.21 -30.33 9.86
C ASN A 195 26.83 -28.86 9.97
N ARG A 196 27.68 -28.08 10.65
CA ARG A 196 27.49 -26.64 10.94
C ARG A 196 27.78 -25.73 9.74
N SER A 197 28.33 -26.27 8.65
CA SER A 197 28.81 -25.56 7.45
C SER A 197 27.78 -25.41 6.31
N LYS A 198 26.66 -26.16 6.31
CA LYS A 198 25.63 -26.08 5.26
C LYS A 198 24.50 -25.06 5.54
N ALA A 199 24.57 -24.33 6.65
CA ALA A 199 23.53 -23.37 7.07
C ALA A 199 23.77 -21.93 6.59
N ILE A 200 24.91 -21.65 5.94
CA ILE A 200 25.19 -20.34 5.38
C ILE A 200 24.95 -20.41 3.87
N ASN A 201 23.85 -19.81 3.42
CA ASN A 201 23.71 -19.45 2.01
C ASN A 201 24.02 -17.96 1.87
N THR A 202 25.25 -17.68 1.44
CA THR A 202 25.68 -16.42 0.84
C THR A 202 25.34 -16.47 -0.65
N ILE A 203 24.40 -15.64 -1.09
CA ILE A 203 24.36 -14.94 -2.39
C ILE A 203 23.08 -14.10 -2.37
N GLY A 204 23.25 -12.78 -2.39
CA GLY A 204 22.17 -11.80 -2.42
C GLY A 204 21.55 -11.66 -3.81
N VAL A 205 20.50 -10.85 -3.92
CA VAL A 205 20.58 -9.49 -4.51
C VAL A 205 19.31 -8.72 -4.12
N ASP A 206 19.58 -7.45 -3.85
CA ASP A 206 18.75 -6.32 -3.49
C ASP A 206 17.54 -6.00 -4.40
N GLY A 207 16.67 -5.15 -3.83
CA GLY A 207 15.64 -4.39 -4.54
C GLY A 207 14.26 -4.55 -3.88
N ASP A 208 13.77 -5.77 -3.85
CA ASP A 208 12.39 -6.06 -3.43
C ASP A 208 12.24 -6.34 -1.93
N ILE A 209 13.30 -6.83 -1.28
CA ILE A 209 13.31 -7.02 0.18
C ILE A 209 13.28 -5.65 0.88
N CYS A 210 13.95 -4.63 0.35
CA CYS A 210 13.89 -3.27 0.90
C CYS A 210 12.53 -2.61 0.64
N LYS A 211 11.89 -2.77 -0.53
CA LYS A 211 10.51 -2.28 -0.77
C LYS A 211 9.46 -3.03 0.05
N PHE A 212 9.64 -4.33 0.25
CA PHE A 212 8.81 -5.17 1.11
C PHE A 212 9.00 -4.81 2.59
N LEU A 213 10.23 -4.55 3.04
CA LEU A 213 10.56 -4.10 4.39
C LEU A 213 10.16 -2.64 4.65
N ILE A 214 10.16 -1.76 3.64
CA ILE A 214 9.62 -0.39 3.74
C ILE A 214 8.09 -0.43 3.82
N ARG A 215 7.41 -1.29 3.03
CA ARG A 215 5.97 -1.56 3.15
C ARG A 215 5.61 -2.26 4.47
N GLN A 216 6.44 -3.18 4.96
CA GLN A 216 6.32 -3.77 6.29
C GLN A 216 6.61 -2.75 7.38
N LYS A 217 7.56 -1.81 7.22
CA LYS A 217 7.82 -0.72 8.18
C LYS A 217 6.64 0.23 8.28
N LEU A 218 6.01 0.57 7.17
CA LEU A 218 4.81 1.42 7.14
C LEU A 218 3.58 0.69 7.70
N TRP A 219 3.47 -0.62 7.51
CA TRP A 219 2.39 -1.45 8.07
C TRP A 219 2.60 -1.79 9.56
N TRP A 220 3.84 -2.11 9.97
CA TRP A 220 4.26 -2.33 11.36
C TRP A 220 4.42 -1.03 12.16
N GLY A 221 4.48 0.14 11.52
CA GLY A 221 4.42 1.43 12.20
C GLY A 221 3.03 1.71 12.77
N ARG A 222 1.98 1.21 12.10
CA ARG A 222 0.58 1.41 12.50
C ARG A 222 0.07 0.36 13.50
N PHE A 223 0.69 -0.82 13.53
CA PHE A 223 0.36 -1.94 14.43
C PHE A 223 1.60 -2.53 15.13
N ARG A 224 2.52 -1.67 15.59
CA ARG A 224 3.65 -2.14 16.41
C ARG A 224 3.11 -2.59 17.77
N PRO A 225 3.57 -3.74 18.30
CA PRO A 225 3.48 -4.02 19.73
C PRO A 225 3.99 -2.80 20.49
N ARG A 226 3.08 -2.04 21.12
CA ARG A 226 3.48 -0.93 21.98
C ARG A 226 4.28 -1.55 23.11
N PRO A 227 5.47 -1.00 23.43
CA PRO A 227 6.22 -1.51 24.57
C PRO A 227 5.35 -1.36 25.81
N ILE A 228 5.00 -2.48 26.42
CA ILE A 228 4.17 -2.51 27.62
C ILE A 228 5.13 -2.30 28.78
N LYS A 229 4.80 -1.34 29.65
CA LYS A 229 5.50 -1.20 30.94
C LYS A 229 4.95 -2.28 31.85
N LEU A 230 5.80 -3.20 32.28
CA LEU A 230 5.46 -4.10 33.38
C LEU A 230 5.32 -3.28 34.67
N ALA A 231 4.66 -3.86 35.68
CA ALA A 231 4.60 -3.30 37.04
C ALA A 231 6.01 -3.06 37.64
N SER A 232 7.01 -3.82 37.19
CA SER A 232 8.42 -3.66 37.53
C SER A 232 9.15 -2.51 36.80
N GLY A 233 8.44 -1.66 36.06
CA GLY A 233 9.00 -0.51 35.32
C GLY A 233 9.78 -0.87 34.04
N LYS A 234 10.11 -2.16 33.83
CA LYS A 234 10.77 -2.64 32.60
C LYS A 234 9.81 -2.57 31.40
N LYS A 235 10.30 -2.00 30.29
CA LYS A 235 9.58 -1.95 29.00
C LYS A 235 9.90 -3.21 28.20
N ILE A 236 8.89 -4.05 27.94
CA ILE A 236 9.04 -5.26 27.12
C ILE A 236 8.40 -5.04 25.75
N ALA A 237 9.08 -5.49 24.70
CA ALA A 237 8.56 -5.51 23.35
C ALA A 237 8.23 -6.95 22.94
N TYR A 238 6.96 -7.33 23.05
CA TYR A 238 6.54 -8.66 22.63
C TYR A 238 6.61 -8.82 21.10
N THR A 239 7.00 -10.01 20.65
CA THR A 239 7.02 -10.38 19.22
C THR A 239 5.63 -10.40 18.58
N ARG A 240 4.57 -10.56 19.38
CA ARG A 240 3.15 -10.47 19.03
C ARG A 240 2.39 -9.82 20.18
N HIS A 241 1.28 -9.14 19.91
CA HIS A 241 0.41 -8.63 20.99
C HIS A 241 -0.16 -9.79 21.81
N PRO A 242 -0.24 -9.66 23.15
CA PRO A 242 -1.10 -10.51 23.97
C PRO A 242 -2.52 -10.47 23.40
N ILE A 243 -3.18 -11.63 23.36
CA ILE A 243 -4.58 -11.70 22.93
C ILE A 243 -5.42 -11.36 24.15
N ASP A 244 -5.92 -10.12 24.18
CA ASP A 244 -6.83 -9.64 25.21
C ASP A 244 -8.29 -9.93 24.82
N ALA A 245 -9.19 -9.79 25.79
CA ALA A 245 -10.62 -9.89 25.52
C ALA A 245 -11.03 -8.86 24.43
N PRO A 246 -11.89 -9.23 23.48
CA PRO A 246 -12.44 -8.25 22.55
C PRO A 246 -13.18 -7.17 23.36
N PRO A 247 -13.05 -5.88 23.00
CA PRO A 247 -13.81 -4.82 23.65
C PRO A 247 -15.32 -5.07 23.44
N ASP A 248 -16.14 -4.68 24.41
CA ASP A 248 -17.59 -4.94 24.40
C ASP A 248 -18.29 -4.36 23.17
N ASP A 249 -17.72 -3.30 22.58
CA ASP A 249 -18.18 -2.66 21.36
C ASP A 249 -17.86 -3.43 20.06
N LEU A 250 -17.16 -4.58 20.09
CA LEU A 250 -16.70 -5.27 18.87
C LEU A 250 -17.85 -5.73 17.96
N ASN A 251 -19.01 -6.02 18.54
CA ASN A 251 -20.24 -6.40 17.82
C ASN A 251 -21.18 -5.23 17.53
N ARG A 252 -20.81 -4.00 17.91
CA ARG A 252 -21.59 -2.81 17.55
C ARG A 252 -21.52 -2.65 16.04
N ILE A 253 -22.64 -2.83 15.36
CA ILE A 253 -22.77 -2.71 13.91
C ILE A 253 -22.15 -1.37 13.49
N LEU A 254 -20.97 -1.43 12.86
CA LEU A 254 -20.21 -0.24 12.49
C LEU A 254 -21.05 0.62 11.53
N LYS A 255 -21.50 1.77 12.04
CA LYS A 255 -22.10 2.94 11.38
C LYS A 255 -22.77 2.67 10.03
N MET A 256 -24.11 2.66 10.08
CA MET A 256 -25.00 2.82 8.93
C MET A 256 -24.44 3.85 7.93
N LYS A 257 -24.56 3.55 6.63
CA LYS A 257 -24.25 4.52 5.56
C LYS A 257 -24.98 5.83 5.87
N ALA A 258 -24.30 6.97 5.71
CA ALA A 258 -24.97 8.26 5.85
C ALA A 258 -26.12 8.30 4.84
N LEU A 259 -27.36 8.42 5.34
CA LEU A 259 -28.57 8.40 4.50
C LEU A 259 -28.51 9.53 3.48
N LEU A 260 -28.16 10.73 3.94
CA LEU A 260 -27.96 11.90 3.13
C LEU A 260 -26.75 12.67 3.66
N SER A 261 -25.82 13.01 2.77
CA SER A 261 -24.72 13.93 3.05
C SER A 261 -24.82 15.11 2.08
N THR A 262 -24.85 16.33 2.62
CA THR A 262 -25.02 17.57 1.86
C THR A 262 -23.91 18.56 2.19
N GLU A 263 -23.40 19.22 1.17
CA GLU A 263 -22.51 20.38 1.28
C GLU A 263 -23.10 21.53 0.49
N VAL A 264 -23.07 22.73 1.08
CA VAL A 264 -23.56 23.95 0.44
C VAL A 264 -22.38 24.86 0.13
N TYR A 265 -22.43 25.51 -1.03
CA TYR A 265 -21.51 26.57 -1.44
C TYR A 265 -22.31 27.82 -1.78
N LYS A 266 -21.96 28.96 -1.16
CA LYS A 266 -22.60 30.26 -1.42
C LYS A 266 -21.92 30.92 -2.62
N ILE A 267 -22.73 31.41 -3.56
CA ILE A 267 -22.28 32.05 -4.79
C ILE A 267 -22.16 33.56 -4.52
N PRO A 268 -21.04 34.22 -4.90
CA PRO A 268 -20.92 35.68 -4.91
C PRO A 268 -21.86 36.31 -5.95
N ASP A 269 -22.39 37.51 -5.67
CA ASP A 269 -23.42 38.15 -6.50
C ASP A 269 -22.95 38.48 -7.94
N ASP A 270 -21.63 38.67 -8.15
CA ASP A 270 -21.02 39.00 -9.44
C ASP A 270 -20.92 37.81 -10.43
N VAL A 271 -21.34 36.61 -10.01
CA VAL A 271 -21.11 35.37 -10.77
C VAL A 271 -22.41 34.65 -11.06
N THR A 272 -22.61 34.31 -12.34
CA THR A 272 -23.75 33.51 -12.78
C THR A 272 -23.35 32.05 -12.95
N LEU A 273 -24.16 31.15 -12.38
CA LEU A 273 -23.90 29.72 -12.34
C LEU A 273 -25.08 28.94 -12.91
N THR A 274 -24.83 28.07 -13.89
CA THR A 274 -25.85 27.16 -14.42
C THR A 274 -25.39 25.70 -14.33
N VAL A 275 -26.32 24.83 -13.92
CA VAL A 275 -26.07 23.40 -13.73
C VAL A 275 -27.08 22.61 -14.54
N LYS A 276 -26.60 21.81 -15.49
CA LYS A 276 -27.42 20.89 -16.30
C LYS A 276 -26.76 19.52 -16.34
N SER A 277 -27.46 18.47 -15.90
CA SER A 277 -26.95 17.08 -15.95
C SER A 277 -25.55 16.89 -15.34
N ARG A 278 -25.27 17.54 -14.20
CA ARG A 278 -23.94 17.56 -13.53
C ARG A 278 -22.82 18.24 -14.33
N VAL A 279 -23.15 18.94 -15.41
CA VAL A 279 -22.27 19.89 -16.07
C VAL A 279 -22.51 21.26 -15.45
N VAL A 280 -21.46 21.83 -14.88
CA VAL A 280 -21.48 23.14 -14.25
C VAL A 280 -20.82 24.13 -15.19
N THR A 281 -21.51 25.23 -15.46
CA THR A 281 -20.99 26.37 -16.23
C THR A 281 -21.02 27.61 -15.36
N VAL A 282 -19.90 28.32 -15.32
CA VAL A 282 -19.68 29.51 -14.50
C VAL A 282 -19.33 30.66 -15.43
N LYS A 283 -20.03 31.78 -15.32
CA LYS A 283 -19.69 33.01 -16.06
C LYS A 283 -19.44 34.14 -15.08
N GLY A 284 -18.38 34.89 -15.32
CA GLY A 284 -18.01 36.07 -14.55
C GLY A 284 -17.32 37.11 -15.44
N GLN A 285 -16.72 38.12 -14.82
CA GLN A 285 -16.11 39.26 -15.51
C GLN A 285 -15.01 38.86 -16.52
N TYR A 286 -14.16 37.90 -16.15
CA TYR A 286 -13.00 37.53 -16.96
C TYR A 286 -13.25 36.43 -17.99
N GLY A 287 -14.47 35.88 -18.03
CA GLY A 287 -14.87 34.87 -19.01
C GLY A 287 -15.79 33.78 -18.45
N GLU A 288 -15.82 32.65 -19.15
CA GLU A 288 -16.65 31.49 -18.80
C GLU A 288 -15.83 30.20 -18.66
N LEU A 289 -16.24 29.35 -17.72
CA LEU A 289 -15.65 28.04 -17.49
C LEU A 289 -16.74 26.96 -17.44
N THR A 290 -16.49 25.84 -18.10
CA THR A 290 -17.42 24.71 -18.15
C THR A 290 -16.72 23.44 -17.69
N ARG A 291 -17.39 22.64 -16.84
CA ARG A 291 -16.83 21.38 -16.30
C ARG A 291 -17.91 20.34 -16.03
N ALA A 292 -17.63 19.10 -16.42
CA ALA A 292 -18.51 17.96 -16.21
C ALA A 292 -18.11 17.13 -14.98
N PHE A 293 -19.09 16.82 -14.11
CA PHE A 293 -18.95 15.93 -12.95
C PHE A 293 -19.73 14.62 -13.13
N THR A 294 -19.94 14.17 -14.37
CA THR A 294 -20.75 12.99 -14.72
C THR A 294 -20.20 11.67 -14.16
N HIS A 295 -18.88 11.60 -13.98
CA HIS A 295 -18.20 10.45 -13.39
C HIS A 295 -18.46 10.26 -11.89
N LEU A 296 -18.96 11.31 -11.19
CA LEU A 296 -19.25 11.25 -9.76
C LEU A 296 -20.75 11.01 -9.53
N PRO A 297 -21.12 10.06 -8.65
CA PRO A 297 -22.51 9.80 -8.27
C PRO A 297 -23.00 10.83 -7.25
N VAL A 298 -23.08 12.10 -7.67
CA VAL A 298 -23.41 13.25 -6.83
C VAL A 298 -24.51 14.07 -7.48
N ASP A 299 -25.50 14.48 -6.69
CA ASP A 299 -26.58 15.36 -7.11
C ASP A 299 -26.19 16.81 -6.85
N ILE A 300 -26.04 17.59 -7.93
CA ILE A 300 -25.73 19.02 -7.87
C ILE A 300 -26.99 19.79 -8.24
N ARG A 301 -27.48 20.62 -7.31
CA ARG A 301 -28.68 21.44 -7.50
C ARG A 301 -28.38 22.89 -7.16
N LEU A 302 -28.97 23.81 -7.91
CA LEU A 302 -29.02 25.21 -7.55
C LEU A 302 -30.16 25.40 -6.53
N SER A 303 -29.95 26.18 -5.47
CA SER A 303 -31.03 26.55 -4.54
C SER A 303 -32.10 27.38 -5.25
N LYS A 304 -33.32 27.41 -4.69
CA LYS A 304 -34.45 28.20 -5.22
C LYS A 304 -34.07 29.67 -5.41
N ASP A 305 -33.31 30.22 -4.46
CA ASP A 305 -32.88 31.62 -4.45
C ASP A 305 -31.71 31.89 -5.41
N ARG A 306 -31.18 30.87 -6.10
CA ARG A 306 -30.01 30.92 -6.98
C ARG A 306 -28.70 31.43 -6.37
N LYS A 307 -28.68 31.80 -5.08
CA LYS A 307 -27.51 32.27 -4.33
C LYS A 307 -26.61 31.17 -3.78
N SER A 308 -27.02 29.90 -3.86
CA SER A 308 -26.22 28.78 -3.37
C SER A 308 -26.37 27.53 -4.23
N ILE A 309 -25.29 26.75 -4.27
CA ILE A 309 -25.25 25.40 -4.85
C ILE A 309 -25.27 24.39 -3.72
N VAL A 310 -26.19 23.44 -3.82
CA VAL A 310 -26.30 22.29 -2.92
C VAL A 310 -25.77 21.06 -3.64
N ILE A 311 -24.75 20.45 -3.06
CA ILE A 311 -24.12 19.23 -3.55
C ILE A 311 -24.48 18.12 -2.55
N SER A 312 -25.18 17.10 -3.02
CA SER A 312 -25.74 16.08 -2.15
C SER A 312 -25.47 14.68 -2.66
N GLN A 313 -25.42 13.72 -1.74
CA GLN A 313 -25.36 12.32 -2.07
C GLN A 313 -26.16 11.48 -1.08
N TRP A 314 -26.95 10.57 -1.64
CA TRP A 314 -27.71 9.58 -0.89
C TRP A 314 -26.87 8.32 -0.64
N PHE A 315 -27.01 7.73 0.54
CA PHE A 315 -26.37 6.47 0.93
C PHE A 315 -24.85 6.44 0.67
N GLY A 316 -24.18 7.57 0.93
CA GLY A 316 -22.78 7.79 0.60
C GLY A 316 -21.84 6.86 1.39
N SER A 317 -20.95 6.16 0.67
CA SER A 317 -19.79 5.54 1.30
C SER A 317 -18.79 6.62 1.73
N ARG A 318 -17.82 6.29 2.60
CA ARG A 318 -16.78 7.25 3.01
C ARG A 318 -16.02 7.85 1.82
N ALA A 319 -15.78 7.07 0.76
CA ALA A 319 -15.13 7.56 -0.47
C ALA A 319 -16.03 8.53 -1.23
N SER A 320 -17.33 8.25 -1.27
CA SER A 320 -18.30 9.07 -1.99
C SER A 320 -18.55 10.40 -1.27
N ILE A 321 -18.62 10.41 0.06
CA ILE A 321 -18.71 11.63 0.87
C ILE A 321 -17.50 12.55 0.61
N ALA A 322 -16.30 11.98 0.42
CA ALA A 322 -15.12 12.77 0.07
C ALA A 322 -15.28 13.45 -1.30
N ALA A 323 -15.93 12.79 -2.27
CA ALA A 323 -16.17 13.34 -3.61
C ALA A 323 -17.06 14.59 -3.60
N ILE A 324 -18.02 14.69 -2.67
CA ILE A 324 -18.85 15.90 -2.47
C ILE A 324 -17.96 17.11 -2.18
N ARG A 325 -16.99 16.94 -1.27
CA ARG A 325 -16.04 18.02 -0.91
C ARG A 325 -15.16 18.38 -2.10
N THR A 326 -14.73 17.39 -2.88
CA THR A 326 -13.94 17.63 -4.09
C THR A 326 -14.73 18.45 -5.13
N CYS A 327 -16.01 18.12 -5.35
CA CYS A 327 -16.88 18.91 -6.23
C CYS A 327 -17.01 20.35 -5.75
N LYS A 328 -17.25 20.56 -4.45
CA LYS A 328 -17.33 21.89 -3.83
C LYS A 328 -16.05 22.69 -4.04
N THR A 329 -14.88 22.08 -3.87
CA THR A 329 -13.60 22.76 -4.10
C THR A 329 -13.37 23.11 -5.57
N HIS A 330 -13.76 22.23 -6.51
CA HIS A 330 -13.62 22.55 -7.94
C HIS A 330 -14.54 23.71 -8.34
N ILE A 331 -15.79 23.72 -7.88
CA ILE A 331 -16.72 24.82 -8.15
C ILE A 331 -16.20 26.13 -7.54
N LYS A 332 -15.70 26.10 -6.30
CA LYS A 332 -15.06 27.27 -5.67
C LYS A 332 -13.91 27.80 -6.52
N ASN A 333 -13.05 26.93 -7.03
CA ASN A 333 -11.91 27.34 -7.87
C ASN A 333 -12.36 27.92 -9.21
N MET A 334 -13.40 27.36 -9.83
CA MET A 334 -13.97 27.91 -11.07
C MET A 334 -14.53 29.33 -10.84
N VAL A 335 -15.24 29.55 -9.72
CA VAL A 335 -15.79 30.86 -9.35
C VAL A 335 -14.66 31.88 -9.10
N THR A 336 -13.64 31.52 -8.32
CA THR A 336 -12.49 32.42 -8.11
C THR A 336 -11.73 32.71 -9.40
N GLY A 337 -11.64 31.73 -10.31
CA GLY A 337 -10.97 31.88 -11.60
C GLY A 337 -11.64 32.91 -12.50
N VAL A 338 -12.97 32.84 -12.65
CA VAL A 338 -13.74 33.81 -13.47
C VAL A 338 -13.81 35.21 -12.85
N MET A 339 -13.58 35.34 -11.53
CA MET A 339 -13.61 36.60 -10.81
C MET A 339 -12.25 37.30 -10.71
N LYS A 340 -11.15 36.57 -10.56
CA LYS A 340 -9.84 37.18 -10.19
C LYS A 340 -8.68 36.71 -11.05
N GLN A 341 -8.88 35.67 -11.86
CA GLN A 341 -7.83 34.91 -12.56
C GLN A 341 -6.76 34.33 -11.63
N PHE A 342 -6.18 33.20 -12.00
CA PHE A 342 -5.08 32.60 -11.26
C PHE A 342 -3.74 33.06 -11.82
N GLN A 343 -2.80 33.33 -10.92
CA GLN A 343 -1.42 33.72 -11.26
C GLN A 343 -0.42 32.78 -10.58
N TYR A 344 0.47 32.20 -11.36
CA TYR A 344 1.57 31.38 -10.87
C TYR A 344 2.88 32.04 -11.27
N LYS A 345 3.71 32.35 -10.28
CA LYS A 345 5.06 32.86 -10.52
C LYS A 345 6.03 31.68 -10.53
N MET A 346 6.86 31.62 -11.55
CA MET A 346 7.92 30.63 -11.71
C MET A 346 9.26 31.33 -11.79
N ARG A 347 10.26 30.83 -11.06
CA ARG A 347 11.63 31.36 -11.10
C ARG A 347 12.57 30.40 -11.80
N LEU A 348 13.41 30.95 -12.66
CA LEU A 348 14.53 30.21 -13.25
C LEU A 348 15.69 30.25 -12.26
N VAL A 349 16.18 29.08 -11.87
CA VAL A 349 17.32 28.92 -10.99
C VAL A 349 18.44 28.26 -11.79
N HIS A 350 19.62 28.87 -11.77
CA HIS A 350 20.81 28.29 -12.38
C HIS A 350 22.09 28.63 -11.59
N ALA A 351 23.10 27.77 -11.66
CA ALA A 351 24.40 27.99 -11.04
C ALA A 351 25.39 28.65 -12.02
N HIS A 352 25.72 27.96 -13.13
CA HIS A 352 26.76 28.41 -14.07
C HIS A 352 26.21 28.80 -15.44
N PHE A 353 25.29 28.00 -16.00
CA PHE A 353 24.75 28.26 -17.34
C PHE A 353 23.45 29.07 -17.22
N PRO A 354 23.40 30.33 -17.70
CA PRO A 354 22.19 31.13 -17.65
C PRO A 354 21.12 30.53 -18.56
N ILE A 355 19.92 30.34 -18.00
CA ILE A 355 18.78 29.73 -18.71
C ILE A 355 18.00 30.84 -19.41
N ASN A 356 17.89 30.77 -20.73
CA ASN A 356 17.11 31.74 -21.49
C ASN A 356 15.69 31.19 -21.72
N SER A 357 14.69 31.95 -21.29
CA SER A 357 13.28 31.69 -21.62
C SER A 357 12.85 32.64 -22.73
N ASN A 358 12.37 32.11 -23.86
CA ASN A 358 11.75 32.90 -24.91
C ASN A 358 10.29 32.52 -25.02
N ILE A 359 9.43 33.52 -25.19
CA ILE A 359 7.99 33.33 -25.31
C ILE A 359 7.63 33.58 -26.77
N SER A 360 6.96 32.61 -27.40
CA SER A 360 6.48 32.66 -28.78
C SER A 360 4.95 32.49 -28.80
N ASP A 361 4.35 32.78 -29.96
CA ASP A 361 2.93 32.56 -30.24
C ASP A 361 2.01 33.28 -29.24
N ASP A 362 2.25 34.57 -29.03
CA ASP A 362 1.47 35.46 -28.15
C ASP A 362 1.31 34.93 -26.71
N GLY A 363 2.37 34.35 -26.15
CA GLY A 363 2.33 33.84 -24.78
C GLY A 363 1.86 32.40 -24.63
N LYS A 364 1.66 31.66 -25.73
CA LYS A 364 1.20 30.25 -25.70
C LYS A 364 2.33 29.24 -25.65
N VAL A 365 3.50 29.59 -26.17
CA VAL A 365 4.64 28.66 -26.26
C VAL A 365 5.85 29.26 -25.56
N ILE A 366 6.51 28.46 -24.73
CA ILE A 366 7.77 28.82 -24.10
C ILE A 366 8.90 27.94 -24.62
N GLU A 367 9.96 28.58 -25.08
CA GLU A 367 11.21 27.96 -25.47
C GLU A 367 12.25 28.15 -24.37
N ILE A 368 12.77 27.06 -23.84
CA ILE A 368 13.85 27.05 -22.86
C ILE A 368 15.14 26.70 -23.60
N ARG A 369 16.11 27.62 -23.56
CA ARG A 369 17.42 27.49 -24.21
C ARG A 369 18.53 27.47 -23.16
N ASN A 370 19.65 26.84 -23.51
CA ASN A 370 20.86 26.79 -22.69
C ASN A 370 20.69 26.12 -21.30
N PHE A 371 19.68 25.26 -21.15
CA PHE A 371 19.48 24.52 -19.90
C PHE A 371 20.64 23.54 -19.69
N LEU A 372 21.38 23.68 -18.58
CA LEU A 372 22.56 22.87 -18.25
C LEU A 372 23.67 22.91 -19.34
N GLY A 373 23.69 23.95 -20.18
CA GLY A 373 24.61 24.07 -21.31
C GLY A 373 24.25 23.22 -22.54
N GLU A 374 23.03 22.66 -22.60
CA GLU A 374 22.57 21.92 -23.77
C GLU A 374 22.30 22.87 -24.96
N LYS A 375 22.75 22.48 -26.16
CA LYS A 375 22.39 23.17 -27.42
C LYS A 375 20.95 22.92 -27.87
N ARG A 376 20.28 21.92 -27.28
CA ARG A 376 18.90 21.55 -27.61
C ARG A 376 17.93 22.55 -27.01
N VAL A 377 17.06 23.12 -27.85
CA VAL A 377 15.94 23.95 -27.40
C VAL A 377 14.80 23.05 -26.93
N ARG A 378 14.26 23.33 -25.73
CA ARG A 378 13.10 22.63 -25.18
C ARG A 378 11.87 23.52 -25.34
N VAL A 379 10.93 23.11 -26.18
CA VAL A 379 9.71 23.86 -26.47
C VAL A 379 8.54 23.26 -25.69
N VAL A 380 7.82 24.09 -24.93
CA VAL A 380 6.65 23.67 -24.14
C VAL A 380 5.46 24.53 -24.56
N LYS A 381 4.37 23.87 -24.96
CA LYS A 381 3.10 24.52 -25.28
C LYS A 381 2.23 24.60 -24.02
N ALA A 382 1.72 25.78 -23.71
CA ALA A 382 0.75 25.98 -22.65
C ALA A 382 -0.59 25.35 -23.03
N LEU A 383 -1.38 25.00 -22.01
CA LEU A 383 -2.74 24.52 -22.18
C LEU A 383 -3.68 25.66 -22.60
N PRO A 384 -4.85 25.34 -23.19
CA PRO A 384 -5.79 26.35 -23.65
C PRO A 384 -6.23 27.28 -22.51
N GLY A 385 -6.29 28.59 -22.81
CA GLY A 385 -6.72 29.63 -21.86
C GLY A 385 -5.64 30.08 -20.87
N VAL A 386 -4.38 29.67 -21.05
CA VAL A 386 -3.23 30.09 -20.23
C VAL A 386 -2.32 31.00 -21.06
N LYS A 387 -1.90 32.12 -20.48
CA LYS A 387 -0.91 33.03 -21.04
C LYS A 387 0.36 33.01 -20.20
N ILE A 388 1.51 33.01 -20.87
CA ILE A 388 2.84 33.10 -20.26
C ILE A 388 3.37 34.50 -20.52
N LEU A 389 3.79 35.18 -19.45
CA LEU A 389 4.38 36.52 -19.48
C LEU A 389 5.74 36.48 -18.79
N LYS A 390 6.67 37.34 -19.21
CA LYS A 390 7.89 37.60 -18.43
C LYS A 390 7.60 38.69 -17.42
N SER A 391 8.14 38.56 -16.21
CA SER A 391 8.06 39.64 -15.24
C SER A 391 8.97 40.78 -15.66
N GLU A 392 8.47 42.02 -15.61
CA GLU A 392 9.28 43.22 -15.81
C GLU A 392 10.01 43.64 -14.53
N SER A 393 9.43 43.34 -13.37
CA SER A 393 9.93 43.80 -12.07
C SER A 393 11.04 42.94 -11.51
N VAL A 394 11.05 41.64 -11.82
CA VAL A 394 12.00 40.67 -11.27
C VAL A 394 12.67 39.91 -12.41
N LYS A 395 14.00 39.95 -12.44
CA LYS A 395 14.80 39.17 -13.39
C LYS A 395 14.60 37.67 -13.16
N ASP A 396 14.63 36.90 -14.25
CA ASP A 396 14.55 35.43 -14.23
C ASP A 396 13.24 34.89 -13.62
N GLU A 397 12.15 35.63 -13.85
CA GLU A 397 10.80 35.26 -13.41
C GLU A 397 9.81 35.22 -14.58
N ILE A 398 9.02 34.15 -14.62
CA ILE A 398 7.96 33.90 -15.60
C ILE A 398 6.64 33.84 -14.85
N ILE A 399 5.64 34.52 -15.36
CA ILE A 399 4.31 34.58 -14.79
C ILE A 399 3.35 33.83 -15.72
N LEU A 400 2.62 32.86 -15.19
CA LEU A 400 1.53 32.19 -15.90
C LEU A 400 0.19 32.67 -15.36
N THR A 401 -0.65 33.20 -16.25
CA THR A 401 -2.00 33.67 -15.92
C THR A 401 -3.05 32.86 -16.67
N GLY A 402 -4.20 32.65 -16.05
CA GLY A 402 -5.32 31.97 -16.70
C GLY A 402 -6.55 31.84 -15.81
N LEU A 403 -7.68 31.51 -16.44
CA LEU A 403 -8.97 31.35 -15.77
C LEU A 403 -9.05 30.03 -14.99
N ASP A 404 -8.59 28.93 -15.59
CA ASP A 404 -8.67 27.60 -15.00
C ASP A 404 -7.38 27.24 -14.25
N LEU A 405 -7.52 27.02 -12.93
CA LEU A 405 -6.43 26.62 -12.05
C LEU A 405 -5.71 25.35 -12.49
N GLU A 406 -6.46 24.38 -13.05
CA GLU A 406 -5.89 23.09 -13.44
C GLU A 406 -5.00 23.24 -14.68
N ASN A 407 -5.47 23.97 -15.69
CA ASN A 407 -4.68 24.26 -16.88
C ASN A 407 -3.45 25.13 -16.57
N VAL A 408 -3.59 26.15 -15.72
CA VAL A 408 -2.45 26.98 -15.29
C VAL A 408 -1.42 26.12 -14.55
N SER A 409 -1.84 25.39 -13.51
CA SER A 409 -0.94 24.57 -12.71
C SER A 409 -0.29 23.44 -13.52
N ARG A 410 -1.02 22.83 -14.47
CA ARG A 410 -0.47 21.77 -15.32
C ARG A 410 0.51 22.33 -16.35
N SER A 411 0.28 23.52 -16.87
CA SER A 411 1.24 24.21 -17.74
C SER A 411 2.56 24.49 -16.99
N CYS A 412 2.49 24.98 -15.74
CA CYS A 412 3.67 25.11 -14.88
C CYS A 412 4.40 23.77 -14.67
N ALA A 413 3.64 22.70 -14.43
CA ALA A 413 4.21 21.37 -14.22
C ALA A 413 4.93 20.84 -15.49
N LEU A 414 4.39 21.09 -16.68
CA LEU A 414 5.02 20.72 -17.95
C LEU A 414 6.32 21.48 -18.19
N ILE A 415 6.37 22.77 -17.84
CA ILE A 415 7.59 23.58 -17.90
C ILE A 415 8.66 23.00 -16.96
N HIS A 416 8.30 22.79 -15.70
CA HIS A 416 9.21 22.22 -14.70
C HIS A 416 9.71 20.82 -15.11
N GLN A 417 8.83 19.93 -15.57
CA GLN A 417 9.22 18.60 -16.05
C GLN A 417 10.17 18.67 -17.25
N SER A 418 10.00 19.67 -18.10
CA SER A 418 10.87 19.93 -19.23
C SER A 418 12.22 20.51 -18.81
N SER A 419 12.35 21.07 -17.61
CA SER A 419 13.62 21.56 -17.05
C SER A 419 14.17 20.67 -15.92
N LEU A 420 13.85 19.37 -15.91
CA LEU A 420 14.42 18.44 -14.93
C LEU A 420 15.78 17.90 -15.37
N VAL A 421 16.72 17.91 -14.44
CA VAL A 421 18.04 17.28 -14.59
C VAL A 421 17.90 15.75 -14.58
N ARG A 422 18.56 15.07 -15.52
CA ARG A 422 18.61 13.60 -15.63
C ARG A 422 20.04 13.10 -15.48
N ASN A 423 20.20 11.87 -15.00
CA ASN A 423 21.49 11.16 -14.89
C ASN A 423 22.57 11.90 -14.07
N LYS A 424 22.18 12.81 -13.18
CA LYS A 424 23.05 13.53 -12.23
C LYS A 424 22.36 13.60 -10.86
N ASP A 425 23.13 13.94 -9.82
CA ASP A 425 22.56 14.14 -8.48
C ASP A 425 21.79 15.48 -8.39
N ILE A 426 20.47 15.37 -8.24
CA ILE A 426 19.55 16.51 -8.12
C ILE A 426 19.78 17.36 -6.87
N ARG A 427 20.55 16.87 -5.89
CA ARG A 427 20.87 17.63 -4.67
C ARG A 427 21.98 18.66 -4.90
N GLN A 428 22.81 18.42 -5.91
CA GLN A 428 23.91 19.31 -6.28
C GLN A 428 23.54 20.17 -7.49
N PHE A 429 22.87 19.56 -8.49
CA PHE A 429 22.39 20.26 -9.67
C PHE A 429 20.94 20.70 -9.46
N LEU A 430 20.77 21.90 -8.90
CA LEU A 430 19.47 22.51 -8.63
C LEU A 430 18.93 23.33 -9.82
N ASP A 431 19.65 23.37 -10.95
CA ASP A 431 19.25 24.11 -12.15
C ASP A 431 17.86 23.68 -12.63
N GLY A 432 16.95 24.63 -12.83
CA GLY A 432 15.57 24.33 -13.20
C GLY A 432 14.64 25.54 -13.12
N ILE A 433 13.39 25.36 -13.55
CA ILE A 433 12.34 26.36 -13.45
C ILE A 433 11.30 25.87 -12.45
N TYR A 434 11.15 26.57 -11.32
CA TYR A 434 10.31 26.15 -10.21
C TYR A 434 9.18 27.13 -9.94
N VAL A 435 8.04 26.65 -9.45
CA VAL A 435 6.96 27.52 -8.97
C VAL A 435 7.39 28.13 -7.63
N SER A 436 7.50 29.46 -7.59
CA SER A 436 7.83 30.21 -6.36
C SER A 436 6.57 30.52 -5.56
N GLU A 437 5.55 31.07 -6.22
CA GLU A 437 4.32 31.56 -5.58
C GLU A 437 3.08 31.15 -6.37
N LYS A 438 1.99 30.97 -5.63
CA LYS A 438 0.64 30.70 -6.17
C LYS A 438 -0.29 31.79 -5.64
N GLY A 439 -0.86 32.57 -6.53
CA GLY A 439 -1.70 33.70 -6.18
C GLY A 439 -2.85 33.90 -7.17
N LEU A 440 -3.48 35.05 -7.02
CA LEU A 440 -4.51 35.59 -7.90
C LEU A 440 -3.96 36.85 -8.57
N VAL A 441 -4.48 37.22 -9.73
CA VAL A 441 -4.03 38.44 -10.42
C VAL A 441 -4.54 39.68 -9.69
N VAL A 442 -5.80 39.64 -9.25
CA VAL A 442 -6.39 40.65 -8.37
C VAL A 442 -6.32 40.12 -6.94
N GLU A 443 -5.45 40.73 -6.13
CA GLU A 443 -5.38 40.47 -4.69
C GLU A 443 -6.57 41.15 -3.99
N ASP A 444 -7.12 40.49 -2.98
CA ASP A 444 -8.11 41.12 -2.10
C ASP A 444 -7.38 42.16 -1.25
N ALA A 445 -7.80 43.42 -1.37
CA ALA A 445 -7.29 44.53 -0.57
C ALA A 445 -7.52 44.34 0.93
#